data_AF-A0A1I0WSI8-F1
#
_entry.id   AF-A0A1I0WSI8-F1
#
_cell.length_a   1.000
_cell.length_b   1.000
_cell.length_c   1.000
_cell.angle_alpha   90.00
_cell.angle_beta   90.00
_cell.angle_gamma   90.00
#
_symmetry.space_group_name_H-M   'P 1'
#
loop_
_entity.id
_entity.type
_entity.pdbx_description
1 polymer ?
#
loop_
_entity_poly.entity_id
_entity_poly.type
_entity_poly.pdbx_seq_one_letter_code
_entity_poly.pdbx_strand_id
1 'polypeptide(L)'
;MPGREARTGFDPRVHGFRFPNAFINVVLPLPGGRRVATAGRCGGMAALALDHHHAGVPAPRLDAGLWAPRRVPSDGHWLADALLRRQLRTFAQPRVLRFLTWSLRPDEDRPPVIGVGTLTRRDGLPAVLAELDAGRPVLVGLVVARRLPAAGDNHQVVAHAYRTDGVTTELDVYDPNHPGRTTRLTARAGGTGWSSSTGRTWRGLFALRYAPRPLPLVLTRQPAEPGRTVRPGDRVVLASLRTGRTLATDGGPDSRPAGLPDGPPSGRPDGRAEDAHAARWLVGQDRYGRPLLTPVTATGCSPWSPAVVLPAGTSRWRAGTPVRLAGTDDERWSVVEALPPDRWDTPVVTR
;
A
#
# COMPACT_ATOMS: atom_id res chain seq x y z
N MET A 1 -31.38 20.98 6.50
CA MET A 1 -30.82 20.31 5.30
C MET A 1 -30.89 18.81 5.57
N PRO A 2 -31.43 17.98 4.66
CA PRO A 2 -31.40 16.54 4.84
C PRO A 2 -29.95 16.05 4.95
N GLY A 3 -29.73 14.99 5.72
CA GLY A 3 -28.42 14.38 5.86
C GLY A 3 -27.90 13.90 4.50
N ARG A 4 -26.58 14.01 4.29
CA ARG A 4 -25.89 13.57 3.08
C ARG A 4 -24.87 12.50 3.44
N GLU A 5 -24.78 11.45 2.64
CA GLU A 5 -23.79 10.40 2.81
C GLU A 5 -23.35 9.86 1.45
N ALA A 6 -22.11 9.38 1.39
CA ALA A 6 -21.62 8.61 0.24
C ALA A 6 -20.56 7.62 0.69
N ARG A 7 -20.43 6.52 -0.05
CA ARG A 7 -19.42 5.48 0.15
C ARG A 7 -18.89 5.01 -1.19
N THR A 8 -17.58 4.84 -1.28
CA THR A 8 -16.88 4.32 -2.46
C THR A 8 -16.60 2.83 -2.32
N GLY A 9 -16.12 2.19 -3.40
CA GLY A 9 -15.71 0.78 -3.38
C GLY A 9 -14.39 0.50 -2.65
N PHE A 10 -13.73 1.52 -2.08
CA PHE A 10 -12.46 1.33 -1.38
C PHE A 10 -12.69 0.67 0.00
N ASP A 11 -12.19 -0.55 0.16
CA ASP A 11 -12.09 -1.25 1.45
C ASP A 11 -10.65 -1.25 2.00
N PRO A 12 -10.39 -0.67 3.19
CA PRO A 12 -9.10 -0.72 3.88
C PRO A 12 -8.55 -2.14 4.14
N ARG A 13 -9.41 -3.16 4.22
CA ARG A 13 -9.02 -4.56 4.44
C ARG A 13 -8.56 -5.28 3.17
N VAL A 14 -8.93 -4.75 2.00
CA VAL A 14 -8.63 -5.33 0.69
C VAL A 14 -7.54 -4.53 -0.02
N HIS A 15 -7.63 -3.20 -0.01
CA HIS A 15 -6.73 -2.32 -0.73
C HIS A 15 -5.66 -1.68 0.17
N GLY A 16 -5.84 -1.72 1.49
CA GLY A 16 -4.85 -1.22 2.45
C GLY A 16 -3.78 -2.26 2.79
N PHE A 17 -2.57 -1.80 3.11
CA PHE A 17 -1.49 -2.66 3.59
C PHE A 17 -1.73 -3.09 5.04
N ARG A 18 -1.28 -4.31 5.40
CA ARG A 18 -1.44 -4.92 6.74
C ARG A 18 -0.31 -4.63 7.72
N PHE A 19 0.64 -3.79 7.33
CA PHE A 19 1.69 -3.27 8.21
C PHE A 19 1.53 -1.78 8.42
N PRO A 20 1.91 -1.25 9.58
CA PRO A 20 1.79 0.18 9.85
C PRO A 20 2.84 0.95 9.07
N ASN A 21 2.59 2.24 8.89
CA ASN A 21 3.62 3.19 8.49
C ASN A 21 4.69 3.35 9.60
N ALA A 22 5.65 2.43 9.64
CA ALA A 22 6.80 2.45 10.56
C ALA A 22 8.14 2.58 9.83
N PHE A 23 8.12 3.12 8.60
CA PHE A 23 9.33 3.45 7.86
C PHE A 23 10.08 4.60 8.53
N ILE A 24 11.41 4.61 8.35
CA ILE A 24 12.24 5.74 8.74
C ILE A 24 11.82 7.01 8.00
N ASN A 25 12.08 8.16 8.62
CA ASN A 25 11.73 9.45 8.05
C ASN A 25 12.43 9.68 6.72
N VAL A 26 11.69 10.23 5.75
CA VAL A 26 12.23 10.56 4.44
C VAL A 26 12.34 12.07 4.34
N VAL A 27 13.53 12.56 3.97
CA VAL A 27 13.72 13.99 3.70
C VAL A 27 13.33 14.27 2.27
N LEU A 28 12.18 14.92 2.09
CA LEU A 28 11.58 15.21 0.80
C LEU A 28 11.90 16.65 0.39
N PRO A 29 12.38 16.89 -0.85
CA PRO A 29 12.44 18.23 -1.39
C PRO A 29 11.02 18.70 -1.72
N LEU A 30 10.74 19.96 -1.41
CA LEU A 30 9.52 20.66 -1.77
C LEU A 30 9.82 21.72 -2.83
N PRO A 31 8.80 22.15 -3.61
CA PRO A 31 8.96 23.28 -4.51
C PRO A 31 9.56 24.49 -3.78
N GLY A 32 10.56 25.13 -4.41
CA GLY A 32 11.30 26.25 -3.82
C GLY A 32 12.47 25.85 -2.90
N GLY A 33 13.01 24.64 -3.03
CA GLY A 33 14.27 24.22 -2.38
C GLY A 33 14.16 23.84 -0.90
N ARG A 34 12.96 23.89 -0.32
CA ARG A 34 12.72 23.55 1.10
C ARG A 34 12.74 22.04 1.30
N ARG A 35 13.18 21.59 2.48
CA ARG A 35 13.20 20.17 2.84
C ARG A 35 12.26 19.89 4.00
N VAL A 36 11.51 18.80 3.94
CA VAL A 36 10.67 18.31 5.04
C VAL A 36 10.99 16.84 5.29
N ALA A 37 11.26 16.50 6.55
CA ALA A 37 11.34 15.12 6.99
C ALA A 37 9.91 14.63 7.31
N THR A 38 9.42 13.63 6.60
CA THR A 38 8.10 13.03 6.89
C THR A 38 8.21 11.95 7.95
N ALA A 39 7.14 11.75 8.74
CA ALA A 39 7.00 10.61 9.63
C ALA A 39 6.69 9.33 8.82
N GLY A 40 7.72 8.72 8.23
CA GLY A 40 7.60 7.55 7.36
C GLY A 40 7.08 7.83 5.95
N ARG A 41 6.31 6.89 5.39
CA ARG A 41 5.82 6.82 3.99
C ARG A 41 4.29 6.80 3.87
N CYS A 42 3.56 7.46 4.77
CA CYS A 42 2.09 7.45 4.79
C CYS A 42 1.44 7.84 3.46
N GLY A 43 1.97 8.85 2.78
CA GLY A 43 1.50 9.27 1.46
C GLY A 43 1.72 8.23 0.38
N GLY A 44 2.87 7.56 0.42
CA GLY A 44 3.18 6.42 -0.43
C GLY A 44 2.22 5.26 -0.24
N MET A 45 1.93 4.91 1.02
CA MET A 45 0.99 3.84 1.38
C MET A 45 -0.44 4.17 0.99
N ALA A 46 -0.92 5.39 1.26
CA ALA A 46 -2.24 5.84 0.85
C ALA A 46 -2.39 5.85 -0.69
N ALA A 47 -1.41 6.38 -1.42
CA ALA A 47 -1.46 6.45 -2.87
C ALA A 47 -1.33 5.07 -3.56
N LEU A 48 -0.47 4.18 -3.04
CA LEU A 48 -0.35 2.83 -3.59
C LEU A 48 -1.58 1.96 -3.25
N ALA A 49 -2.21 2.17 -2.09
CA ALA A 49 -3.50 1.54 -1.78
C ALA A 49 -4.60 1.97 -2.77
N LEU A 50 -4.63 3.24 -3.16
CA LEU A 50 -5.51 3.71 -4.24
C LEU A 50 -5.19 3.04 -5.58
N ASP A 51 -3.92 2.81 -5.92
CA ASP A 51 -3.57 2.08 -7.15
C ASP A 51 -4.11 0.67 -7.18
N HIS A 52 -4.06 -0.03 -6.05
CA HIS A 52 -4.66 -1.34 -5.89
C HIS A 52 -6.17 -1.29 -6.13
N HIS A 53 -6.87 -0.33 -5.51
CA HIS A 53 -8.29 -0.12 -5.73
C HIS A 53 -8.64 0.16 -7.20
N HIS A 54 -7.93 1.08 -7.84
CA HIS A 54 -8.19 1.44 -9.24
C HIS A 54 -7.83 0.35 -10.24
N ALA A 55 -6.85 -0.50 -9.91
CA ALA A 55 -6.49 -1.66 -10.71
C ALA A 55 -7.47 -2.84 -10.53
N GLY A 56 -8.40 -2.77 -9.57
CA GLY A 56 -9.24 -3.91 -9.20
C GLY A 56 -8.44 -5.09 -8.65
N VAL A 57 -7.28 -4.81 -8.05
CA VAL A 57 -6.33 -5.81 -7.56
C VAL A 57 -6.11 -5.55 -6.06
N PRO A 58 -6.30 -6.54 -5.18
CA PRO A 58 -6.05 -6.36 -3.74
C PRO A 58 -4.60 -5.98 -3.47
N ALA A 59 -4.37 -5.26 -2.38
CA ALA A 59 -3.02 -5.01 -1.91
C ALA A 59 -2.37 -6.31 -1.39
N PRO A 60 -1.04 -6.49 -1.59
CA PRO A 60 -0.28 -7.57 -0.98
C PRO A 60 -0.57 -7.67 0.52
N ARG A 61 -1.05 -8.82 0.95
CA ARG A 61 -1.53 -9.00 2.33
C ARG A 61 -0.40 -9.45 3.25
N LEU A 62 0.70 -8.72 3.23
CA LEU A 62 1.91 -9.02 3.99
C LEU A 62 1.79 -8.43 5.42
N ASP A 63 1.78 -9.28 6.44
CA ASP A 63 1.61 -8.87 7.83
C ASP A 63 2.91 -8.31 8.44
N ALA A 64 2.78 -7.33 9.35
CA ALA A 64 3.91 -6.66 10.00
C ALA A 64 4.91 -7.63 10.68
N GLY A 65 4.42 -8.77 11.18
CA GLY A 65 5.25 -9.80 11.83
C GLY A 65 6.31 -10.40 10.90
N LEU A 66 6.12 -10.36 9.58
CA LEU A 66 7.07 -10.85 8.58
C LEU A 66 8.39 -10.06 8.56
N TRP A 67 8.39 -8.84 9.13
CA TRP A 67 9.56 -7.97 9.16
C TRP A 67 9.93 -7.52 10.57
N ALA A 68 9.64 -8.33 11.58
CA ALA A 68 10.10 -8.07 12.94
C ALA A 68 11.63 -7.88 12.99
N PRO A 69 12.16 -6.94 13.80
CA PRO A 69 11.43 -6.03 14.69
C PRO A 69 10.95 -4.73 14.00
N ARG A 70 11.38 -4.46 12.75
CA ARG A 70 11.11 -3.18 12.06
C ARG A 70 9.66 -3.02 11.63
N ARG A 71 8.91 -4.12 11.48
CA ARG A 71 7.47 -4.17 11.13
C ARG A 71 7.13 -3.65 9.73
N VAL A 72 8.14 -3.37 8.90
CA VAL A 72 8.01 -2.92 7.51
C VAL A 72 9.11 -3.56 6.64
N PRO A 73 8.88 -3.73 5.32
CA PRO A 73 9.92 -4.20 4.41
C PRO A 73 11.12 -3.23 4.39
N SER A 74 12.33 -3.78 4.24
CA SER A 74 13.56 -2.99 4.13
C SER A 74 13.66 -2.26 2.79
N ASP A 75 14.46 -1.20 2.74
CA ASP A 75 14.80 -0.53 1.49
C ASP A 75 15.47 -1.50 0.50
N GLY A 76 15.18 -1.33 -0.80
CA GLY A 76 15.55 -2.29 -1.84
C GLY A 76 14.54 -3.43 -2.02
N HIS A 77 13.61 -3.63 -1.07
CA HIS A 77 12.44 -4.48 -1.31
C HIS A 77 11.47 -3.76 -2.26
N TRP A 78 10.99 -4.45 -3.31
CA TRP A 78 10.14 -3.83 -4.35
C TRP A 78 8.95 -3.04 -3.79
N LEU A 79 8.29 -3.57 -2.74
CA LEU A 79 7.17 -2.91 -2.08
C LEU A 79 7.59 -1.65 -1.34
N ALA A 80 8.71 -1.69 -0.59
CA ALA A 80 9.25 -0.52 0.11
C ALA A 80 9.61 0.58 -0.90
N ASP A 81 10.23 0.22 -2.01
CA ASP A 81 10.63 1.15 -3.06
C ASP A 81 9.42 1.71 -3.82
N ALA A 82 8.39 0.90 -4.06
CA ALA A 82 7.14 1.34 -4.66
C ALA A 82 6.43 2.37 -3.77
N LEU A 83 6.37 2.12 -2.47
CA LEU A 83 5.85 3.05 -1.48
C LEU A 83 6.67 4.34 -1.44
N LEU A 84 8.00 4.26 -1.47
CA LEU A 84 8.86 5.44 -1.53
C LEU A 84 8.65 6.26 -2.81
N ARG A 85 8.60 5.61 -3.98
CA ARG A 85 8.30 6.28 -5.26
C ARG A 85 6.94 6.97 -5.23
N ARG A 86 5.93 6.33 -4.64
CA ARG A 86 4.62 6.94 -4.45
C ARG A 86 4.65 8.11 -3.48
N GLN A 87 5.38 7.99 -2.36
CA GLN A 87 5.57 9.07 -1.39
C GLN A 87 6.18 10.31 -2.05
N LEU A 88 7.29 10.14 -2.79
CA LEU A 88 7.94 11.24 -3.50
C LEU A 88 6.98 11.93 -4.48
N ARG A 89 6.15 11.16 -5.19
CA ARG A 89 5.16 11.70 -6.12
C ARG A 89 4.03 12.49 -5.45
N THR A 90 3.55 12.09 -4.27
CA THR A 90 2.56 12.91 -3.54
C THR A 90 3.15 14.24 -3.06
N PHE A 91 4.47 14.35 -3.00
CA PHE A 91 5.22 15.57 -2.69
C PHE A 91 5.71 16.35 -3.92
N ALA A 92 5.65 15.77 -5.12
CA ALA A 92 6.01 16.44 -6.36
C ALA A 92 4.90 17.38 -6.90
N GLN A 93 3.76 17.48 -6.23
CA GLN A 93 2.60 18.24 -6.71
C GLN A 93 2.40 19.57 -5.96
N PRO A 94 1.93 20.65 -6.63
CA PRO A 94 1.78 21.96 -6.00
C PRO A 94 0.89 21.96 -4.75
N ARG A 95 -0.15 21.12 -4.71
CA ARG A 95 -1.06 21.04 -3.56
C ARG A 95 -0.38 20.58 -2.27
N VAL A 96 0.77 19.89 -2.34
CA VAL A 96 1.51 19.49 -1.14
C VAL A 96 2.04 20.69 -0.35
N LEU A 97 2.24 21.84 -1.02
CA LEU A 97 2.66 23.08 -0.35
C LEU A 97 1.64 23.56 0.69
N ARG A 98 0.40 23.06 0.65
CA ARG A 98 -0.59 23.29 1.71
C ARG A 98 -0.14 22.73 3.06
N PHE A 99 0.63 21.64 3.10
CA PHE A 99 1.23 21.20 4.36
C PHE A 99 2.15 22.25 4.96
N LEU A 100 2.91 23.00 4.15
CA LEU A 100 3.74 24.09 4.68
C LEU A 100 2.90 25.33 5.01
N THR A 101 2.09 25.78 4.05
CA THR A 101 1.39 27.06 4.15
C THR A 101 0.27 27.04 5.16
N TRP A 102 -0.44 25.91 5.33
CA TRP A 102 -1.48 25.77 6.35
C TRP A 102 -0.88 25.54 7.74
N SER A 103 0.29 24.91 7.83
CA SER A 103 1.00 24.79 9.12
C SER A 103 1.38 26.13 9.72
N LEU A 104 1.56 27.16 8.88
CA LEU A 104 1.90 28.53 9.30
C LEU A 104 0.68 29.42 9.57
N ARG A 105 -0.53 28.96 9.27
CA ARG A 105 -1.76 29.73 9.46
C ARG A 105 -2.34 29.51 10.86
N PRO A 106 -3.10 30.48 11.43
CA PRO A 106 -3.91 30.26 12.63
C PRO A 106 -5.01 29.20 12.39
N ASP A 107 -5.62 28.69 13.46
CA ASP A 107 -6.75 27.76 13.36
C ASP A 107 -8.01 28.47 12.83
N GLU A 108 -8.30 29.63 13.42
CA GLU A 108 -9.41 30.52 13.08
C GLU A 108 -8.91 31.71 12.27
N ASP A 109 -9.84 32.44 11.66
CA ASP A 109 -9.52 33.64 10.89
C ASP A 109 -8.97 34.73 11.80
N ARG A 110 -7.84 35.32 11.41
CA ARG A 110 -7.25 36.50 12.03
C ARG A 110 -6.97 37.51 10.93
N PRO A 111 -7.93 38.39 10.60
CA PRO A 111 -7.82 39.30 9.47
C PRO A 111 -6.45 40.03 9.45
N PRO A 112 -5.75 40.07 8.30
CA PRO A 112 -6.17 39.64 6.96
C PRO A 112 -5.94 38.14 6.65
N VAL A 113 -5.46 37.35 7.62
CA VAL A 113 -5.09 35.94 7.43
C VAL A 113 -6.27 34.99 7.66
N ILE A 114 -6.65 34.26 6.61
CA ILE A 114 -7.64 33.17 6.70
C ILE A 114 -7.02 31.96 7.42
N GLY A 115 -7.73 31.44 8.41
CA GLY A 115 -7.34 30.28 9.23
C GLY A 115 -7.57 28.94 8.55
N VAL A 116 -6.93 27.90 9.08
CA VAL A 116 -7.00 26.53 8.56
C VAL A 116 -8.43 25.97 8.59
N GLY A 117 -9.21 26.31 9.61
CA GLY A 117 -10.62 25.90 9.71
C GLY A 117 -11.46 26.44 8.56
N THR A 118 -11.33 27.72 8.24
CA THR A 118 -12.05 28.34 7.11
C THR A 118 -11.58 27.80 5.77
N LEU A 119 -10.27 27.61 5.55
CA LEU A 119 -9.74 26.98 4.32
C LEU A 119 -10.24 25.54 4.16
N THR A 120 -10.34 24.79 5.25
CA THR A 120 -10.91 23.44 5.24
C THR A 120 -12.40 23.49 4.85
N ARG A 121 -13.20 24.40 5.43
CA ARG A 121 -14.63 24.51 5.11
C ARG A 121 -14.92 25.00 3.70
N ARG A 122 -14.14 25.95 3.18
CA ARG A 122 -14.36 26.56 1.86
C ARG A 122 -13.80 25.73 0.71
N ASP A 123 -12.61 25.16 0.89
CA ASP A 123 -11.87 24.51 -0.20
C ASP A 123 -11.64 23.02 0.03
N GLY A 124 -11.24 22.65 1.25
CA GLY A 124 -10.74 21.32 1.56
C GLY A 124 -11.84 20.26 1.57
N LEU A 125 -12.81 20.42 2.47
CA LEU A 125 -13.91 19.50 2.69
C LEU A 125 -14.83 19.41 1.47
N PRO A 126 -15.29 20.52 0.84
CA PRO A 126 -16.15 20.41 -0.34
C PRO A 126 -15.52 19.61 -1.48
N ALA A 127 -14.21 19.75 -1.72
CA ALA A 127 -13.49 18.97 -2.72
C ALA A 127 -13.43 17.48 -2.38
N VAL A 128 -13.24 17.12 -1.09
CA VAL A 128 -13.28 15.71 -0.66
C VAL A 128 -14.68 15.13 -0.84
N LEU A 129 -15.72 15.86 -0.41
CA LEU A 129 -17.10 15.36 -0.51
C LEU A 129 -17.53 15.18 -1.97
N ALA A 130 -17.20 16.12 -2.85
CA ALA A 130 -17.54 16.04 -4.27
C ALA A 130 -16.95 14.81 -4.97
N GLU A 131 -15.73 14.42 -4.62
CA GLU A 131 -15.11 13.20 -5.15
C GLU A 131 -15.78 11.93 -4.59
N LEU A 132 -16.09 11.91 -3.29
CA LEU A 132 -16.80 10.79 -2.65
C LEU A 132 -18.22 10.61 -3.20
N ASP A 133 -18.93 11.72 -3.44
CA ASP A 133 -20.25 11.73 -4.11
C ASP A 133 -20.16 11.14 -5.52
N ALA A 134 -19.04 11.36 -6.20
CA ALA A 134 -18.78 10.78 -7.52
C ALA A 134 -18.20 9.34 -7.45
N GLY A 135 -18.26 8.70 -6.29
CA GLY A 135 -17.79 7.32 -6.09
C GLY A 135 -16.27 7.15 -6.08
N ARG A 136 -15.50 8.24 -6.00
CA ARG A 136 -14.02 8.22 -6.08
C ARG A 136 -13.38 8.38 -4.70
N PRO A 137 -12.61 7.39 -4.21
CA PRO A 137 -11.87 7.56 -2.97
C PRO A 137 -10.75 8.60 -3.14
N VAL A 138 -10.47 9.35 -2.08
CA VAL A 138 -9.68 10.60 -2.17
C VAL A 138 -8.42 10.49 -1.34
N LEU A 139 -7.28 10.83 -1.92
CA LEU A 139 -6.07 11.10 -1.16
C LEU A 139 -6.23 12.41 -0.39
N VAL A 140 -6.25 12.37 0.93
CA VAL A 140 -6.48 13.53 1.80
C VAL A 140 -5.20 13.85 2.57
N GLY A 141 -4.81 15.13 2.55
CA GLY A 141 -3.81 15.68 3.45
C GLY A 141 -4.45 16.19 4.74
N LEU A 142 -3.94 15.75 5.89
CA LEU A 142 -4.36 16.16 7.22
C LEU A 142 -3.30 17.06 7.84
N VAL A 143 -3.73 18.22 8.37
CA VAL A 143 -2.85 19.23 8.94
C VAL A 143 -2.92 19.16 10.47
N VAL A 144 -1.79 19.02 11.13
CA VAL A 144 -1.65 19.11 12.60
C VAL A 144 -0.58 20.10 13.02
N ALA A 145 0.44 20.28 12.19
CA ALA A 145 1.58 21.11 12.51
C ALA A 145 1.20 22.59 12.62
N ARG A 146 1.87 23.31 13.52
CA ARG A 146 1.69 24.76 13.77
C ARG A 146 2.93 25.59 13.46
N ARG A 147 3.99 24.94 12.96
CA ARG A 147 5.28 25.54 12.62
C ARG A 147 5.99 24.68 11.59
N LEU A 148 6.91 25.30 10.83
CA LEU A 148 7.60 24.63 9.72
C LEU A 148 8.42 23.40 10.12
N PRO A 149 9.18 23.39 11.23
CA PRO A 149 9.92 22.19 11.62
C PRO A 149 9.01 21.00 11.95
N ALA A 150 7.76 21.26 12.32
CA ALA A 150 6.75 20.23 12.62
C ALA A 150 5.95 19.83 11.37
N ALA A 151 6.17 20.42 10.19
CA ALA A 151 5.36 20.14 9.01
C ALA A 151 5.40 18.66 8.56
N GLY A 152 6.39 17.91 9.02
CA GLY A 152 6.51 16.46 8.87
C GLY A 152 5.48 15.63 9.66
N ASP A 153 4.86 16.23 10.69
CA ASP A 153 3.81 15.61 11.52
C ASP A 153 2.46 15.59 10.81
N ASN A 154 2.32 16.37 9.74
CA ASN A 154 1.16 16.29 8.87
C ASN A 154 1.08 14.92 8.21
N HIS A 155 -0.13 14.52 7.82
CA HIS A 155 -0.40 13.13 7.47
C HIS A 155 -1.18 12.99 6.17
N GLN A 156 -1.09 11.82 5.54
CA GLN A 156 -1.84 11.50 4.33
C GLN A 156 -2.64 10.21 4.54
N VAL A 157 -3.92 10.26 4.20
CA VAL A 157 -4.89 9.16 4.35
C VAL A 157 -5.74 9.03 3.09
N VAL A 158 -6.52 7.95 2.98
CA VAL A 158 -7.53 7.81 1.92
C VAL A 158 -8.92 7.97 2.53
N ALA A 159 -9.66 9.01 2.16
CA ALA A 159 -11.08 9.10 2.48
C ALA A 159 -11.89 8.23 1.52
N HIS A 160 -12.83 7.46 2.06
CA HIS A 160 -13.60 6.50 1.25
C HIS A 160 -15.10 6.47 1.56
N ALA A 161 -15.55 7.14 2.62
CA ALA A 161 -16.96 7.42 2.85
C ALA A 161 -17.13 8.67 3.73
N TYR A 162 -18.32 9.25 3.71
CA TYR A 162 -18.69 10.32 4.63
C TYR A 162 -20.16 10.26 5.00
N ARG A 163 -20.50 10.90 6.12
CA ARG A 163 -21.87 11.20 6.54
C ARG A 163 -21.91 12.59 7.17
N THR A 164 -22.92 13.38 6.84
CA THR A 164 -23.14 14.69 7.45
C THR A 164 -24.62 14.98 7.63
N ASP A 165 -24.99 15.57 8.76
CA ASP A 165 -26.35 16.07 9.04
C ASP A 165 -26.42 17.62 8.96
N GLY A 166 -25.34 18.26 8.49
CA GLY A 166 -25.17 19.71 8.48
C GLY A 166 -24.63 20.30 9.79
N VAL A 167 -24.69 19.56 10.90
CA VAL A 167 -24.12 19.93 12.20
C VAL A 167 -22.84 19.15 12.50
N THR A 168 -22.82 17.87 12.18
CA THR A 168 -21.69 16.96 12.36
C THR A 168 -21.34 16.35 11.02
N THR A 169 -20.05 16.35 10.69
CA THR A 169 -19.51 15.65 9.53
C THR A 169 -18.55 14.58 9.98
N GLU A 170 -18.76 13.36 9.50
CA GLU A 170 -17.91 12.20 9.70
C GLU A 170 -17.28 11.80 8.37
N LEU A 171 -15.97 11.56 8.37
CA LEU A 171 -15.21 11.00 7.26
C LEU A 171 -14.61 9.67 7.69
N ASP A 172 -14.94 8.60 6.98
CA ASP A 172 -14.29 7.30 7.12
C ASP A 172 -13.04 7.29 6.23
N VAL A 173 -11.89 7.01 6.84
CA VAL A 173 -10.59 7.01 6.18
C VAL A 173 -9.80 5.71 6.40
N TYR A 174 -9.01 5.32 5.41
CA TYR A 174 -7.87 4.43 5.61
C TYR A 174 -6.66 5.26 6.07
N ASP A 175 -6.25 5.02 7.32
CA ASP A 175 -5.03 5.57 7.90
C ASP A 175 -3.92 4.51 7.87
N PRO A 176 -2.81 4.73 7.13
CA PRO A 176 -1.67 3.80 7.11
C PRO A 176 -1.02 3.53 8.48
N ASN A 177 -1.24 4.36 9.49
CA ASN A 177 -0.79 4.10 10.86
C ASN A 177 -1.68 3.07 11.59
N HIS A 178 -2.86 2.78 11.05
CA HIS A 178 -3.86 1.89 11.63
C HIS A 178 -4.36 0.84 10.61
N PRO A 179 -3.50 -0.13 10.24
CA PRO A 179 -3.79 -1.12 9.19
C PRO A 179 -5.08 -1.91 9.38
N GLY A 180 -5.72 -2.27 8.25
CA GLY A 180 -6.83 -3.22 8.21
C GLY A 180 -8.15 -2.75 8.84
N ARG A 181 -8.29 -1.45 9.14
CA ARG A 181 -9.52 -0.87 9.68
C ARG A 181 -9.77 0.53 9.16
N THR A 182 -11.03 0.94 9.25
CA THR A 182 -11.45 2.32 9.03
C THR A 182 -11.17 3.14 10.29
N THR A 183 -10.60 4.32 10.09
CA THR A 183 -10.49 5.38 11.10
C THR A 183 -11.54 6.44 10.78
N ARG A 184 -12.27 6.92 11.79
CA ARG A 184 -13.28 7.97 11.60
C ARG A 184 -12.75 9.32 12.03
N LEU A 185 -12.86 10.32 11.17
CA LEU A 185 -12.62 11.72 11.49
C LEU A 185 -13.97 12.43 11.67
N THR A 186 -14.16 13.14 12.77
CA THR A 186 -15.40 13.84 13.10
C THR A 186 -15.14 15.32 13.32
N ALA A 187 -15.93 16.17 12.68
CA ALA A 187 -15.94 17.61 12.92
C ALA A 187 -17.37 18.12 13.14
N ARG A 188 -17.53 19.13 14.00
CA ARG A 188 -18.77 19.86 14.18
C ARG A 188 -18.75 21.17 13.38
N ALA A 189 -19.91 21.58 12.88
CA ALA A 189 -20.12 22.88 12.27
C ALA A 189 -19.73 23.98 13.27
N GLY A 190 -18.95 24.96 12.80
CA GLY A 190 -18.39 26.01 13.64
C GLY A 190 -17.23 25.59 14.55
N GLY A 191 -16.97 24.29 14.73
CA GLY A 191 -15.85 23.79 15.52
C GLY A 191 -14.49 24.01 14.88
N THR A 192 -13.43 23.95 15.70
CA THR A 192 -12.04 24.00 15.26
C THR A 192 -11.48 22.58 15.15
N GLY A 193 -11.18 22.15 13.92
CA GLY A 193 -10.51 20.89 13.66
C GLY A 193 -11.40 19.64 13.58
N TRP A 194 -10.74 18.49 13.61
CA TRP A 194 -11.28 17.16 13.37
C TRP A 194 -10.73 16.18 14.39
N SER A 195 -11.60 15.45 15.08
CA SER A 195 -11.21 14.40 16.02
C SER A 195 -11.21 13.04 15.33
N SER A 196 -10.12 12.30 15.49
CA SER A 196 -9.98 10.93 15.01
C SER A 196 -10.45 9.93 16.07
N SER A 197 -11.07 8.83 15.64
CA SER A 197 -11.37 7.67 16.48
C SER A 197 -10.13 7.02 17.10
N THR A 198 -8.93 7.46 16.69
CA THR A 198 -7.63 7.02 17.25
C THR A 198 -7.11 7.97 18.35
N GLY A 199 -7.89 8.97 18.74
CA GLY A 199 -7.54 9.97 19.76
C GLY A 199 -6.74 11.17 19.24
N ARG A 200 -6.33 11.15 17.96
CA ARG A 200 -5.63 12.30 17.34
C ARG A 200 -6.59 13.41 16.96
N THR A 201 -6.12 14.65 17.01
CA THR A 201 -6.83 15.82 16.48
C THR A 201 -6.08 16.43 15.30
N TRP A 202 -6.82 16.86 14.30
CA TRP A 202 -6.31 17.51 13.10
C TRP A 202 -6.91 18.91 12.99
N ARG A 203 -6.09 19.91 12.65
CA ARG A 203 -6.49 21.31 12.50
C ARG A 203 -7.34 21.53 11.26
N GLY A 204 -7.09 20.74 10.21
CA GLY A 204 -7.79 20.83 8.94
C GLY A 204 -7.40 19.75 7.96
N LEU A 205 -8.05 19.76 6.81
CA LEU A 205 -7.83 18.78 5.75
C LEU A 205 -8.00 19.38 4.37
N PHE A 206 -7.39 18.74 3.37
CA PHE A 206 -7.57 19.10 1.97
C PHE A 206 -7.38 17.91 1.04
N ALA A 207 -8.09 17.91 -0.09
CA ALA A 207 -7.88 16.94 -1.16
C ALA A 207 -6.54 17.18 -1.87
N LEU A 208 -5.72 16.12 -1.93
CA LEU A 208 -4.53 16.02 -2.75
C LEU A 208 -4.93 15.55 -4.16
N ARG A 209 -4.14 15.89 -5.19
CA ARG A 209 -4.37 15.28 -6.50
C ARG A 209 -3.92 13.83 -6.45
N TYR A 210 -4.66 12.98 -7.12
CA TYR A 210 -4.34 11.58 -7.33
C TYR A 210 -4.42 11.26 -8.82
N ALA A 211 -3.50 10.41 -9.27
CA ALA A 211 -3.50 9.84 -10.61
C ALA A 211 -3.11 8.37 -10.48
N PRO A 212 -3.91 7.42 -11.00
CA PRO A 212 -3.59 6.01 -10.99
C PRO A 212 -2.24 5.73 -11.64
N ARG A 213 -1.53 4.73 -11.12
CA ARG A 213 -0.29 4.25 -11.70
C ARG A 213 -0.33 2.72 -11.82
N PRO A 214 0.33 2.16 -12.84
CA PRO A 214 0.50 0.72 -12.94
C PRO A 214 1.11 0.15 -11.66
N LEU A 215 0.60 -1.00 -11.23
CA LEU A 215 1.15 -1.71 -10.09
C LEU A 215 2.55 -2.24 -10.46
N PRO A 216 3.55 -2.09 -9.58
CA PRO A 216 4.91 -2.56 -9.84
C PRO A 216 4.98 -4.10 -9.87
N LEU A 217 4.09 -4.76 -9.14
CA LEU A 217 3.99 -6.20 -9.06
C LEU A 217 2.55 -6.59 -8.68
N VAL A 218 2.01 -7.60 -9.35
CA VAL A 218 0.71 -8.20 -9.02
C VAL A 218 0.96 -9.63 -8.54
N LEU A 219 0.83 -9.85 -7.23
CA LEU A 219 1.00 -11.18 -6.63
C LEU A 219 -0.27 -12.01 -6.78
N THR A 220 -1.42 -11.44 -6.40
CA THR A 220 -2.73 -12.09 -6.47
C THR A 220 -3.77 -11.16 -7.10
N ARG A 221 -4.79 -11.75 -7.73
CA ARG A 221 -5.98 -11.03 -8.22
C ARG A 221 -7.21 -11.24 -7.32
N GLN A 222 -7.07 -12.06 -6.29
CA GLN A 222 -8.09 -12.31 -5.28
C GLN A 222 -7.54 -11.93 -3.91
N PRO A 223 -8.35 -11.34 -3.01
CA PRO A 223 -7.90 -11.03 -1.66
C PRO A 223 -7.21 -12.26 -1.06
N ALA A 224 -5.97 -12.09 -0.60
CA ALA A 224 -5.23 -13.23 -0.07
C ALA A 224 -6.01 -13.85 1.09
N GLU A 225 -6.06 -15.19 1.08
CA GLU A 225 -6.68 -16.15 2.00
C GLU A 225 -5.93 -16.57 3.25
N PRO A 226 -5.69 -15.73 4.29
CA PRO A 226 -5.84 -15.98 5.71
C PRO A 226 -6.14 -17.34 6.36
N GLY A 227 -6.54 -18.40 5.71
CA GLY A 227 -6.70 -19.71 6.35
C GLY A 227 -5.99 -20.82 5.62
N ARG A 228 -5.65 -20.55 4.36
CA ARG A 228 -5.86 -21.51 3.31
C ARG A 228 -4.58 -22.30 3.13
N THR A 229 -4.70 -23.59 3.38
CA THR A 229 -3.61 -24.53 3.08
C THR A 229 -3.40 -24.57 1.57
N VAL A 230 -2.14 -24.48 1.16
CA VAL A 230 -1.73 -24.63 -0.23
C VAL A 230 -1.83 -26.10 -0.60
N ARG A 231 -2.53 -26.41 -1.69
CA ARG A 231 -2.83 -27.76 -2.16
C ARG A 231 -2.26 -28.02 -3.55
N PRO A 232 -2.04 -29.29 -3.94
CA PRO A 232 -1.81 -29.63 -5.33
C PRO A 232 -2.92 -29.05 -6.23
N GLY A 233 -2.52 -28.47 -7.36
CA GLY A 233 -3.39 -27.72 -8.28
C GLY A 233 -3.40 -26.21 -8.06
N ASP A 234 -2.90 -25.72 -6.91
CA ASP A 234 -2.82 -24.28 -6.65
C ASP A 234 -1.75 -23.60 -7.50
N ARG A 235 -2.02 -22.34 -7.88
CA ARG A 235 -1.03 -21.46 -8.52
C ARG A 235 -0.48 -20.49 -7.51
N VAL A 236 0.84 -20.38 -7.44
CA VAL A 236 1.54 -19.58 -6.44
C VAL A 236 2.59 -18.69 -7.09
N VAL A 237 2.87 -17.56 -6.46
CA VAL A 237 4.06 -16.73 -6.75
C VAL A 237 4.98 -16.87 -5.56
N LEU A 238 6.25 -17.16 -5.81
CA LEU A 238 7.28 -17.21 -4.77
C LEU A 238 8.06 -15.89 -4.73
N ALA A 239 8.14 -15.27 -3.55
CA ALA A 239 8.94 -14.06 -3.33
C ALA A 239 9.83 -14.20 -2.09
N SER A 240 10.98 -13.52 -2.06
CA SER A 240 11.81 -13.39 -0.87
C SER A 240 11.24 -12.30 0.05
N LEU A 241 11.01 -12.58 1.34
CA LEU A 241 10.58 -11.55 2.30
C LEU A 241 11.64 -10.47 2.53
N ARG A 242 12.92 -10.82 2.35
CA ARG A 242 14.05 -9.93 2.60
C ARG A 242 14.28 -8.98 1.43
N THR A 243 14.39 -9.55 0.23
CA THR A 243 14.77 -8.78 -0.98
C THR A 243 13.56 -8.42 -1.83
N GLY A 244 12.42 -9.08 -1.63
CA GLY A 244 11.26 -8.95 -2.49
C GLY A 244 11.40 -9.60 -3.87
N ARG A 245 12.57 -10.17 -4.20
CA ARG A 245 12.79 -10.86 -5.48
C ARG A 245 11.81 -12.02 -5.62
N THR A 246 11.34 -12.28 -6.84
CA THR A 246 10.46 -13.40 -7.13
C THR A 246 11.23 -14.54 -7.79
N LEU A 247 10.86 -15.79 -7.51
CA LEU A 247 11.47 -16.94 -8.15
C LEU A 247 11.08 -16.97 -9.64
N ALA A 248 12.07 -16.92 -10.52
CA ALA A 248 11.90 -17.03 -11.96
C ALA A 248 12.24 -18.44 -12.46
N THR A 249 11.79 -18.80 -13.66
CA THR A 249 12.28 -19.98 -14.39
C THR A 249 13.55 -19.64 -15.13
N ASP A 250 14.52 -20.56 -15.19
CA ASP A 250 15.69 -20.41 -16.06
C ASP A 250 15.24 -20.36 -17.53
N GLY A 251 15.19 -19.13 -18.02
CA GLY A 251 14.72 -18.72 -19.33
C GLY A 251 15.16 -17.29 -19.59
N GLY A 252 16.47 -17.07 -19.60
CA GLY A 252 17.12 -15.87 -20.16
C GLY A 252 17.41 -14.72 -19.18
N PRO A 253 18.59 -14.08 -19.22
CA PRO A 253 18.97 -12.91 -18.39
C PRO A 253 18.20 -11.59 -18.68
N ASP A 254 17.18 -11.60 -19.54
CA ASP A 254 16.57 -10.37 -20.07
C ASP A 254 15.28 -9.91 -19.38
N SER A 255 14.83 -10.55 -18.30
CA SER A 255 13.78 -9.98 -17.43
C SER A 255 14.35 -8.96 -16.44
N ARG A 256 15.08 -7.96 -16.94
CA ARG A 256 15.22 -6.68 -16.21
C ARG A 256 13.86 -5.99 -16.24
N PRO A 257 13.37 -5.39 -15.14
CA PRO A 257 12.26 -4.46 -15.24
C PRO A 257 12.70 -3.32 -16.18
N ALA A 258 12.14 -3.32 -17.39
CA ALA A 258 12.39 -2.28 -18.38
C ALA A 258 12.01 -0.92 -17.76
N GLY A 259 12.98 -0.01 -17.74
CA GLY A 259 12.82 1.44 -17.78
C GLY A 259 11.78 2.07 -16.83
N LEU A 260 12.29 2.75 -15.79
CA LEU A 260 11.75 4.08 -15.51
C LEU A 260 11.96 4.94 -16.77
N PRO A 261 10.93 5.58 -17.35
CA PRO A 261 11.09 6.23 -18.64
C PRO A 261 11.68 7.64 -18.52
N ASP A 262 12.63 7.95 -19.39
CA ASP A 262 12.92 9.30 -19.88
C ASP A 262 12.13 9.53 -21.18
N GLY A 263 11.25 10.54 -21.20
CA GLY A 263 10.79 11.26 -22.41
C GLY A 263 9.86 10.56 -23.44
N PRO A 264 8.93 11.30 -24.10
CA PRO A 264 7.99 10.78 -25.13
C PRO A 264 8.57 10.92 -26.56
N PRO A 265 7.93 10.48 -27.68
CA PRO A 265 6.49 10.17 -27.87
C PRO A 265 6.11 8.99 -28.81
N SER A 266 4.78 8.79 -28.86
CA SER A 266 3.93 8.37 -30.00
C SER A 266 4.03 6.95 -30.57
N GLY A 267 2.91 6.26 -30.46
CA GLY A 267 2.55 5.06 -31.23
C GLY A 267 1.56 4.23 -30.43
N ARG A 268 0.30 4.18 -30.86
CA ARG A 268 -0.65 3.17 -30.36
C ARG A 268 -0.23 1.82 -30.96
N PRO A 269 -0.16 0.76 -30.14
CA PRO A 269 -0.63 -0.53 -30.57
C PRO A 269 -1.81 -0.95 -29.69
N ASP A 270 -2.93 -1.24 -30.35
CA ASP A 270 -4.00 -2.05 -29.78
C ASP A 270 -3.44 -3.46 -29.55
N GLY A 271 -3.08 -3.74 -28.30
CA GLY A 271 -2.57 -5.02 -27.84
C GLY A 271 -2.50 -4.97 -26.32
N ARG A 272 -3.33 -5.76 -25.66
CA ARG A 272 -3.38 -5.84 -24.20
C ARG A 272 -1.97 -6.14 -23.67
N ALA A 273 -1.39 -5.20 -22.94
CA ALA A 273 -0.10 -5.35 -22.29
C ALA A 273 -0.23 -6.40 -21.16
N GLU A 274 -0.03 -7.67 -21.52
CA GLU A 274 0.24 -8.73 -20.57
C GLU A 274 1.71 -8.67 -20.13
N ASP A 275 1.93 -8.90 -18.84
CA ASP A 275 3.20 -9.36 -18.24
C ASP A 275 4.32 -8.36 -17.92
N ALA A 276 4.06 -7.53 -16.90
CA ALA A 276 5.04 -7.31 -15.83
C ALA A 276 4.67 -8.19 -14.60
N HIS A 277 4.45 -9.49 -14.83
CA HIS A 277 3.89 -10.40 -13.84
C HIS A 277 4.97 -11.32 -13.27
N ALA A 278 4.98 -11.48 -11.94
CA ALA A 278 5.84 -12.47 -11.28
C ALA A 278 5.58 -13.86 -11.87
N ALA A 279 6.63 -14.65 -12.06
CA ALA A 279 6.49 -16.02 -12.53
C ALA A 279 5.58 -16.81 -11.59
N ARG A 280 4.66 -17.57 -12.18
CA ARG A 280 3.66 -18.38 -11.48
C ARG A 280 4.05 -19.84 -11.52
N TRP A 281 3.80 -20.53 -10.42
CA TRP A 281 4.17 -21.92 -10.22
C TRP A 281 2.92 -22.72 -9.86
N LEU A 282 2.73 -23.86 -10.51
CA LEU A 282 1.74 -24.86 -10.14
C LEU A 282 2.32 -25.73 -9.02
N VAL A 283 1.54 -25.89 -7.96
CA VAL A 283 1.86 -26.82 -6.88
C VAL A 283 1.42 -28.22 -7.29
N GLY A 284 2.33 -29.17 -7.29
CA GLY A 284 2.09 -30.58 -7.57
C GLY A 284 2.72 -31.49 -6.52
N GLN A 285 2.73 -32.78 -6.79
CA GLN A 285 3.47 -33.77 -6.02
C GLN A 285 4.23 -34.72 -6.95
N ASP A 286 5.40 -35.18 -6.51
CA ASP A 286 6.09 -36.27 -7.18
C ASP A 286 5.46 -37.64 -6.87
N ARG A 287 5.98 -38.70 -7.48
CA ARG A 287 5.53 -40.09 -7.28
C ARG A 287 5.67 -40.60 -5.84
N TYR A 288 6.38 -39.88 -4.98
CA TYR A 288 6.58 -40.19 -3.57
C TYR A 288 5.76 -39.26 -2.64
N GLY A 289 4.85 -38.46 -3.21
CA GLY A 289 4.02 -37.52 -2.47
C GLY A 289 4.75 -36.25 -2.03
N ARG A 290 5.97 -36.00 -2.49
CA ARG A 290 6.74 -34.79 -2.14
C ARG A 290 6.25 -33.61 -2.94
N PRO A 291 6.12 -32.41 -2.34
CA PRO A 291 5.67 -31.22 -3.05
C PRO A 291 6.62 -30.84 -4.19
N LEU A 292 6.03 -30.53 -5.35
CA LEU A 292 6.73 -30.13 -6.56
C LEU A 292 6.22 -28.76 -7.01
N LEU A 293 7.09 -27.90 -7.50
CA LEU A 293 6.70 -26.67 -8.19
C LEU A 293 7.06 -26.77 -9.66
N THR A 294 6.04 -26.63 -10.51
CA THR A 294 6.20 -26.62 -11.97
C THR A 294 5.83 -25.24 -12.49
N PRO A 295 6.64 -24.60 -13.33
CA PRO A 295 6.30 -23.28 -13.82
C PRO A 295 5.08 -23.31 -14.73
N VAL A 296 4.26 -22.27 -14.64
CA VAL A 296 3.11 -22.05 -15.52
C VAL A 296 3.58 -21.18 -16.68
N THR A 297 3.65 -21.73 -17.90
CA THR A 297 3.93 -20.97 -19.12
C THR A 297 2.62 -20.44 -19.73
N ALA A 298 2.71 -19.53 -20.70
CA ALA A 298 1.56 -19.00 -21.43
C ALA A 298 0.71 -20.08 -22.12
N THR A 299 1.31 -21.25 -22.42
CA THR A 299 0.65 -22.40 -23.06
C THR A 299 0.18 -23.48 -22.07
N GLY A 300 0.37 -23.29 -20.76
CA GLY A 300 0.03 -24.28 -19.72
C GLY A 300 1.24 -24.80 -18.94
N CYS A 301 1.11 -25.95 -18.29
CA CYS A 301 2.25 -26.62 -17.66
C CYS A 301 2.94 -27.51 -18.70
N SER A 302 4.22 -27.29 -18.97
CA SER A 302 5.00 -28.21 -19.81
C SER A 302 5.54 -29.35 -18.95
N PRO A 303 5.35 -30.63 -19.34
CA PRO A 303 5.92 -31.78 -18.64
C PRO A 303 7.45 -31.82 -18.69
N TRP A 304 8.07 -30.99 -19.54
CA TRP A 304 9.53 -30.88 -19.71
C TRP A 304 10.14 -29.68 -18.99
N SER A 305 9.36 -28.91 -18.23
CA SER A 305 9.89 -27.77 -17.48
C SER A 305 10.69 -28.23 -16.25
N PRO A 306 11.78 -27.52 -15.89
CA PRO A 306 12.52 -27.82 -14.67
C PRO A 306 11.58 -27.68 -13.48
N ALA A 307 11.40 -28.78 -12.75
CA ALA A 307 10.52 -28.83 -11.59
C ALA A 307 11.37 -28.71 -10.32
N VAL A 308 10.97 -27.82 -9.42
CA VAL A 308 11.69 -27.59 -8.17
C VAL A 308 11.14 -28.53 -7.11
N VAL A 309 11.93 -29.53 -6.71
CA VAL A 309 11.57 -30.48 -5.65
C VAL A 309 11.84 -29.82 -4.30
N LEU A 310 10.81 -29.73 -3.46
CA LEU A 310 10.95 -29.19 -2.11
C LEU A 310 11.40 -30.29 -1.13
N PRO A 311 12.13 -29.95 -0.05
CA PRO A 311 12.63 -30.93 0.93
C PRO A 311 11.52 -31.82 1.49
N ALA A 312 11.84 -33.09 1.76
CA ALA A 312 10.90 -34.05 2.32
C ALA A 312 10.49 -33.67 3.77
N GLY A 313 9.19 -33.83 4.09
CA GLY A 313 8.64 -33.59 5.44
C GLY A 313 7.49 -32.58 5.52
N THR A 314 7.16 -31.89 4.43
CA THR A 314 6.13 -30.83 4.39
C THR A 314 5.02 -31.15 3.40
N SER A 315 4.14 -32.09 3.74
CA SER A 315 2.93 -32.36 2.93
C SER A 315 1.88 -31.25 3.00
N ARG A 316 2.11 -30.22 3.84
CA ARG A 316 1.25 -29.05 4.02
C ARG A 316 2.10 -27.80 4.15
N TRP A 317 1.89 -26.82 3.27
CA TRP A 317 2.53 -25.52 3.32
C TRP A 317 1.52 -24.46 3.78
N ARG A 318 1.92 -23.64 4.77
CA ARG A 318 1.19 -22.45 5.18
C ARG A 318 1.91 -21.22 4.63
N ALA A 319 1.21 -20.11 4.43
CA ALA A 319 1.91 -18.86 4.14
C ALA A 319 2.92 -18.51 5.21
N GLY A 320 4.01 -17.87 4.80
CA GLY A 320 5.09 -17.46 5.68
C GLY A 320 6.01 -18.61 6.10
N THR A 321 5.71 -19.87 5.76
CA THR A 321 6.65 -20.98 5.93
C THR A 321 7.88 -20.73 5.04
N PRO A 322 9.09 -20.62 5.61
CA PRO A 322 10.31 -20.53 4.83
C PRO A 322 10.50 -21.80 4.02
N VAL A 323 10.72 -21.64 2.73
CA VAL A 323 11.05 -22.75 1.84
C VAL A 323 12.51 -22.57 1.43
N ARG A 324 13.35 -23.55 1.80
CA ARG A 324 14.71 -23.62 1.26
C ARG A 324 14.62 -24.42 -0.04
N LEU A 325 14.91 -23.75 -1.16
CA LEU A 325 15.09 -24.44 -2.43
C LEU A 325 16.47 -25.10 -2.38
N ALA A 326 16.54 -26.40 -2.71
CA ALA A 326 17.83 -27.08 -2.83
C ALA A 326 18.51 -26.58 -4.12
N GLY A 327 19.68 -25.92 -4.01
CA GLY A 327 20.51 -25.62 -5.18
C GLY A 327 21.10 -24.21 -5.31
N THR A 328 20.83 -23.27 -4.40
CA THR A 328 21.49 -21.95 -4.44
C THR A 328 21.89 -21.49 -3.05
N ASP A 329 23.11 -21.00 -2.90
CA ASP A 329 23.72 -20.55 -1.65
C ASP A 329 22.79 -19.65 -0.81
N ASP A 330 22.69 -19.96 0.49
CA ASP A 330 22.20 -19.19 1.66
C ASP A 330 20.99 -18.23 1.61
N GLU A 331 20.26 -18.11 0.50
CA GLU A 331 19.04 -17.30 0.44
C GLU A 331 17.80 -18.11 0.92
N ARG A 332 17.21 -17.68 2.04
CA ARG A 332 15.89 -18.17 2.49
C ARG A 332 14.79 -17.48 1.66
N TRP A 333 13.98 -18.27 0.95
CA TRP A 333 12.82 -17.81 0.19
C TRP A 333 11.54 -18.06 0.99
N SER A 334 10.64 -17.09 1.04
CA SER A 334 9.30 -17.31 1.60
C SER A 334 8.32 -16.31 1.00
N VAL A 335 7.44 -16.74 0.09
CA VAL A 335 6.04 -16.31 0.07
C VAL A 335 5.32 -17.32 -0.81
N VAL A 336 4.35 -18.06 -0.26
CA VAL A 336 3.27 -18.67 -1.04
C VAL A 336 2.00 -17.91 -0.64
N GLU A 337 1.32 -17.24 -1.58
CA GLU A 337 0.17 -16.42 -1.22
C GLU A 337 -1.14 -17.24 -1.16
N ALA A 338 -1.36 -17.84 0.01
CA ALA A 338 -2.64 -18.18 0.62
C ALA A 338 -2.39 -18.19 2.16
N LEU A 339 -2.88 -17.20 2.92
CA LEU A 339 -2.41 -16.86 4.30
C LEU A 339 -3.10 -17.60 5.48
N PRO A 340 -2.62 -17.59 6.77
CA PRO A 340 -3.42 -17.48 8.04
C PRO A 340 -2.90 -16.74 9.28
N PRO A 341 -3.69 -16.57 10.39
CA PRO A 341 -3.21 -16.50 11.78
C PRO A 341 -3.69 -17.75 12.59
N ASP A 342 -3.15 -18.20 13.73
CA ASP A 342 -2.39 -17.56 14.82
C ASP A 342 -1.54 -18.61 15.61
N ARG A 343 -0.57 -18.10 16.38
CA ARG A 343 0.36 -18.76 17.34
C ARG A 343 1.71 -19.25 16.80
N TRP A 344 2.68 -18.40 17.05
CA TRP A 344 4.12 -18.65 17.10
C TRP A 344 4.45 -19.00 18.55
N ASP A 345 5.30 -20.00 18.80
CA ASP A 345 6.32 -20.02 19.87
C ASP A 345 6.88 -21.44 20.08
N THR A 346 8.09 -21.70 19.60
CA THR A 346 9.14 -22.47 20.31
C THR A 346 10.51 -22.22 19.64
N PRO A 347 11.60 -21.92 20.39
CA PRO A 347 12.89 -21.61 19.81
C PRO A 347 13.65 -22.88 19.42
N VAL A 348 14.26 -22.90 18.23
CA VAL A 348 15.28 -23.92 17.89
C VAL A 348 16.65 -23.30 18.13
N VAL A 349 17.19 -23.66 19.29
CA VAL A 349 18.62 -23.65 19.61
C VAL A 349 19.35 -24.51 18.59
N THR A 350 20.47 -24.05 18.05
CA THR A 350 21.63 -24.92 17.77
C THR A 350 22.91 -24.09 17.68
N ARG A 351 23.98 -24.72 18.18
CA ARG A 351 25.34 -24.24 18.47
C ARG A 351 26.08 -23.61 17.29
#